data_AF-A0A527YT77-F1
#
_entry.id   AF-A0A527YT77-F1
#
_cell.length_a   1.000
_cell.length_b   1.000
_cell.length_c   1.000
_cell.angle_alpha   90.00
_cell.angle_beta   90.00
_cell.angle_gamma   90.00
#
_symmetry.space_group_name_H-M   'P 1'
#
loop_
_entity.id
_entity.type
_entity.pdbx_description
1 polymer ?
#
loop_
_entity_poly.entity_id
_entity_poly.type
_entity_poly.pdbx_seq_one_letter_code
_entity_poly.pdbx_strand_id
1 'polypeptide(L)'
;MARNKHGLARKIPKDVELKIRTACGFGCVICGAIPYEYDHLETEFHEATVHDPEDIVLLCDTHHKMKGSKILSVDAIKLARKSRAGENSEFRFKLPATSHDFEVNWAGNIISASDNSVLVDDVSILSFVRTDNEMEPILISGQFRDRYGQVVCDISDNAFTSCAASLGDFKLVANRFSYSLPGGLMGLAFGLSDHGINIEYAYHVKNDVHVFAKGDLLQVGNLSQTSQFHRSKFFRMQHAIIIESCTDKFTYDGVDPATLRVSGRMEGSTFEGRYAGIHIERGSRTRISLG
;
A
#
# COMPACT_ATOMS: atom_id res chain seq x y z
N MET A 1 -28.81 -6.73 12.66
CA MET A 1 -27.48 -6.55 13.31
C MET A 1 -27.63 -6.81 14.79
N ALA A 2 -26.73 -7.60 15.40
CA ALA A 2 -26.76 -7.86 16.83
C ALA A 2 -26.49 -6.55 17.61
N ARG A 3 -27.45 -6.14 18.43
CA ARG A 3 -27.28 -5.11 19.46
C ARG A 3 -26.98 -5.81 20.78
N ASN A 4 -26.25 -5.15 21.68
CA ASN A 4 -26.09 -5.64 23.05
C ASN A 4 -27.36 -5.36 23.89
N LYS A 5 -27.32 -5.70 25.18
CA LYS A 5 -28.45 -5.51 26.10
C LYS A 5 -28.82 -4.03 26.34
N HIS A 6 -27.92 -3.10 26.02
CA HIS A 6 -28.13 -1.65 26.10
C HIS A 6 -28.53 -1.02 24.75
N GLY A 7 -28.74 -1.84 23.71
CA GLY A 7 -29.09 -1.37 22.38
C GLY A 7 -27.90 -0.85 21.57
N LEU A 8 -26.66 -0.90 22.06
CA LEU A 8 -25.47 -0.51 21.31
C LEU A 8 -25.24 -1.48 20.16
N ALA A 9 -25.04 -0.96 18.94
CA ALA A 9 -24.75 -1.77 17.76
C ALA A 9 -23.27 -2.16 17.74
N ARG A 10 -22.93 -3.37 17.24
CA ARG A 10 -21.53 -3.78 17.04
C ARG A 10 -20.73 -2.88 16.09
N LYS A 11 -21.41 -2.19 15.17
CA LYS A 11 -20.76 -1.29 14.22
C LYS A 11 -20.29 -0.02 14.95
N ILE A 12 -18.99 0.21 14.95
CA ILE A 12 -18.35 1.40 15.51
C ILE A 12 -18.50 2.56 14.50
N PRO A 13 -18.82 3.79 14.94
CA PRO A 13 -18.80 4.97 14.07
C PRO A 13 -17.43 5.21 13.44
N LYS A 14 -17.39 5.62 12.16
CA LYS A 14 -16.13 5.75 11.39
C LYS A 14 -15.10 6.69 12.02
N ASP A 15 -15.56 7.77 12.63
CA ASP A 15 -14.74 8.76 13.34
C ASP A 15 -14.14 8.17 14.62
N VAL A 16 -14.89 7.34 15.34
CA VAL A 16 -14.42 6.59 16.51
C VAL A 16 -13.40 5.54 16.09
N GLU A 17 -13.67 4.77 15.03
CA GLU A 17 -12.71 3.79 14.52
C GLU A 17 -11.38 4.44 14.10
N LEU A 18 -11.43 5.62 13.44
CA LEU A 18 -10.22 6.35 13.07
C LEU A 18 -9.39 6.72 14.31
N LYS A 19 -10.02 7.29 15.34
CA LYS A 19 -9.34 7.63 16.61
C LYS A 19 -8.66 6.40 17.21
N ILE A 20 -9.35 5.26 17.25
CA ILE A 20 -8.80 4.00 17.76
C ILE A 20 -7.61 3.56 16.92
N ARG A 21 -7.74 3.51 15.59
CA ARG A 21 -6.67 3.08 14.69
C ARG A 21 -5.44 3.96 14.81
N THR A 22 -5.60 5.28 14.84
CA THR A 22 -4.50 6.23 15.03
C THR A 22 -3.82 6.01 16.38
N ALA A 23 -4.59 5.89 17.47
CA ALA A 23 -4.04 5.65 18.81
C ALA A 23 -3.30 4.31 18.94
N CYS A 24 -3.62 3.34 18.08
CA CYS A 24 -2.98 2.02 18.05
C CYS A 24 -1.83 1.92 17.03
N GLY A 25 -1.55 2.97 16.25
CA GLY A 25 -0.56 2.94 15.17
C GLY A 25 -0.97 2.00 14.01
N PHE A 26 -2.27 1.90 13.75
CA PHE A 26 -2.90 1.14 12.64
C PHE A 26 -2.72 -0.39 12.65
N GLY A 27 -2.18 -0.96 13.72
CA GLY A 27 -2.07 -2.41 13.90
C GLY A 27 -2.29 -2.82 15.35
N CYS A 28 -2.09 -4.11 15.64
CA CYS A 28 -2.15 -4.62 17.00
C CYS A 28 -1.26 -3.79 17.94
N VAL A 29 -1.79 -3.31 19.07
CA VAL A 29 -1.01 -2.46 19.98
C VAL A 29 0.21 -3.16 20.58
N ILE A 30 0.21 -4.49 20.63
CA ILE A 30 1.32 -5.26 21.16
C ILE A 30 2.43 -5.41 20.10
N CYS A 31 2.12 -5.91 18.90
CA CYS A 31 3.12 -6.31 17.91
C CYS A 31 3.05 -5.57 16.56
N GLY A 32 2.02 -4.77 16.31
CA GLY A 32 1.79 -4.06 15.06
C GLY A 32 1.28 -4.96 13.94
N ALA A 33 0.97 -6.23 14.22
CA ALA A 33 0.45 -7.14 13.22
C ALA A 33 -0.95 -6.73 12.74
N ILE A 34 -1.20 -6.99 11.47
CA ILE A 34 -2.53 -7.01 10.85
C ILE A 34 -2.75 -8.42 10.23
N PRO A 35 -3.99 -8.92 10.10
CA PRO A 35 -5.26 -8.29 10.50
C PRO A 35 -5.41 -8.17 12.02
N TYR A 36 -6.40 -7.38 12.44
CA TYR A 36 -6.73 -7.10 13.84
C TYR A 36 -8.25 -7.06 14.05
N GLU A 37 -8.64 -7.15 15.32
CA GLU A 37 -9.99 -6.94 15.82
C GLU A 37 -10.05 -5.70 16.73
N TYR A 38 -11.21 -5.04 16.77
CA TYR A 38 -11.51 -3.99 17.75
C TYR A 38 -11.97 -4.66 19.04
N ASP A 39 -11.25 -4.42 20.13
CA ASP A 39 -11.49 -5.07 21.40
C ASP A 39 -11.68 -4.05 22.53
N HIS A 40 -12.70 -4.27 23.36
CA HIS A 40 -13.01 -3.39 24.50
C HIS A 40 -12.20 -3.84 25.72
N LEU A 41 -11.55 -2.92 26.43
CA LEU A 41 -10.62 -3.25 27.51
C LEU A 41 -11.29 -3.39 28.88
N GLU A 42 -11.90 -2.32 29.38
CA GLU A 42 -12.53 -2.27 30.70
C GLU A 42 -13.99 -2.69 30.64
N THR A 43 -14.73 -2.16 29.66
CA THR A 43 -16.15 -2.42 29.51
C THR A 43 -16.41 -3.35 28.34
N GLU A 44 -16.53 -4.64 28.63
CA GLU A 44 -16.89 -5.65 27.63
C GLU A 44 -18.12 -5.22 26.80
N PHE A 45 -18.11 -5.52 25.50
CA PHE A 45 -19.14 -5.04 24.56
C PHE A 45 -20.57 -5.34 25.01
N HIS A 46 -20.81 -6.41 25.76
CA HIS A 46 -22.15 -6.76 26.25
C HIS A 46 -22.67 -5.80 27.34
N GLU A 47 -21.79 -5.10 28.05
CA GLU A 47 -22.07 -4.08 29.07
C GLU A 47 -21.90 -2.64 28.55
N ALA A 48 -21.19 -2.46 27.43
CA ALA A 48 -20.90 -1.13 26.90
C ALA A 48 -22.17 -0.36 26.48
N THR A 49 -22.26 0.91 26.86
CA THR A 49 -23.37 1.79 26.43
C THR A 49 -22.97 2.69 25.26
N VAL A 50 -21.66 2.82 25.01
CA VAL A 50 -21.04 3.63 23.96
C VAL A 50 -19.76 2.97 23.46
N HIS A 51 -19.34 3.29 22.24
CA HIS A 51 -18.01 2.96 21.73
C HIS A 51 -17.03 4.06 22.15
N ASP A 52 -16.38 3.88 23.31
CA ASP A 52 -15.35 4.82 23.80
C ASP A 52 -14.00 4.53 23.10
N PRO A 53 -13.44 5.46 22.31
CA PRO A 53 -12.16 5.25 21.66
C PRO A 53 -10.99 5.02 22.63
N GLU A 54 -11.09 5.46 23.88
CA GLU A 54 -10.06 5.22 24.91
C GLU A 54 -10.15 3.82 25.54
N ASP A 55 -11.33 3.20 25.49
CA ASP A 55 -11.56 1.85 25.99
C ASP A 55 -11.44 0.76 24.91
N ILE A 56 -11.33 1.14 23.64
CA ILE A 56 -11.22 0.19 22.52
C ILE A 56 -9.82 0.23 21.92
N VAL A 57 -9.20 -0.94 21.73
CA VAL A 57 -7.89 -1.10 21.09
C VAL A 57 -7.95 -2.04 19.88
N LEU A 58 -6.85 -2.06 19.12
CA LEU A 58 -6.62 -3.07 18.08
C LEU A 58 -5.76 -4.21 18.64
N LEU A 59 -6.23 -5.45 18.49
CA LEU A 59 -5.46 -6.65 18.81
C LEU A 59 -5.50 -7.64 17.64
N CYS A 60 -4.38 -8.28 17.33
CA CYS A 60 -4.39 -9.43 16.43
C CYS A 60 -4.93 -10.67 17.16
N ASP A 61 -5.35 -11.68 16.40
CA ASP A 61 -5.98 -12.91 16.92
C ASP A 61 -5.20 -13.54 18.09
N THR A 62 -3.87 -13.55 17.99
CA THR A 62 -2.99 -14.07 19.05
C THR A 62 -3.15 -13.30 20.36
N HIS A 63 -3.02 -11.97 20.32
CA HIS A 63 -3.08 -11.15 21.54
C HIS A 63 -4.50 -10.98 22.06
N HIS A 64 -5.50 -10.98 21.17
CA HIS A 64 -6.91 -10.99 21.55
C HIS A 64 -7.25 -12.27 22.33
N LYS A 65 -6.82 -13.44 21.83
CA LYS A 65 -6.96 -14.71 22.56
C LYS A 65 -6.21 -14.71 23.89
N MET A 66 -4.99 -14.19 23.95
CA MET A 66 -4.22 -14.10 25.19
C MET A 66 -4.90 -13.22 26.25
N LYS A 67 -5.52 -12.11 25.86
CA LYS A 67 -6.35 -11.29 26.76
C LYS A 67 -7.55 -12.09 27.26
N GLY A 68 -8.30 -12.73 26.36
CA GLY A 68 -9.46 -13.55 26.73
C GLY A 68 -9.11 -14.70 27.69
N SER A 69 -7.92 -15.28 27.54
CA SER A 69 -7.36 -16.30 28.44
C SER A 69 -6.68 -15.74 29.69
N LYS A 70 -6.71 -14.42 29.91
CA LYS A 70 -6.06 -13.72 31.05
C LYS A 70 -4.54 -13.90 31.14
N ILE A 71 -3.91 -14.30 30.04
CA ILE A 71 -2.44 -14.40 29.91
C ILE A 71 -1.84 -13.01 29.70
N LEU A 72 -2.56 -12.15 28.98
CA LEU A 72 -2.20 -10.75 28.74
C LEU A 72 -3.17 -9.84 29.51
N SER A 73 -2.65 -9.04 30.45
CA SER A 73 -3.48 -8.16 31.27
C SER A 73 -3.90 -6.89 30.53
N VAL A 74 -5.04 -6.32 30.93
CA VAL A 74 -5.52 -5.02 30.42
C VAL A 74 -4.50 -3.91 30.65
N ASP A 75 -3.84 -3.88 31.81
CA ASP A 75 -2.81 -2.89 32.12
C ASP A 75 -1.61 -2.96 31.16
N ALA A 76 -1.16 -4.17 30.81
CA ALA A 76 -0.09 -4.35 29.84
C ALA A 76 -0.50 -3.85 28.45
N ILE A 77 -1.75 -4.09 28.05
CA ILE A 77 -2.30 -3.60 26.78
C ILE A 77 -2.38 -2.07 26.77
N LYS A 78 -2.84 -1.45 27.86
CA LYS A 78 -2.88 0.02 28.01
C LYS A 78 -1.50 0.65 27.93
N LEU A 79 -0.50 0.03 28.56
CA LEU A 79 0.89 0.49 28.47
C LEU A 79 1.42 0.40 27.04
N ALA A 80 1.15 -0.72 26.35
CA ALA A 80 1.56 -0.90 24.96
C ALA A 80 0.89 0.10 24.01
N ARG A 81 -0.40 0.40 24.20
CA ARG A 81 -1.13 1.45 23.45
C ARG A 81 -0.44 2.81 23.57
N LYS A 82 -0.03 3.21 24.79
CA LYS A 82 0.69 4.47 25.01
C LYS A 82 2.02 4.51 24.24
N SER A 83 2.73 3.39 24.20
CA SER A 83 3.97 3.28 23.42
C SER A 83 3.71 3.35 21.91
N ARG A 84 2.58 2.81 21.42
CA ARG A 84 2.18 2.80 20.01
C ARG A 84 1.64 4.13 19.50
N ALA A 85 1.11 4.98 20.37
CA ALA A 85 0.61 6.29 20.00
C ALA A 85 1.73 7.23 19.48
N GLY A 86 2.99 6.81 19.50
CA GLY A 86 4.10 7.54 18.90
C GLY A 86 4.09 7.52 17.37
N GLU A 87 4.64 8.58 16.77
CA GLU A 87 4.65 8.82 15.32
C GLU A 87 5.36 7.69 14.55
N ASN A 88 6.43 7.11 15.10
CA ASN A 88 7.24 6.09 14.41
C ASN A 88 6.75 4.64 14.55
N SER A 89 5.48 4.43 14.91
CA SER A 89 4.94 3.08 15.09
C SER A 89 4.76 2.36 13.75
N GLU A 90 5.42 1.21 13.61
CA GLU A 90 5.26 0.34 12.45
C GLU A 90 4.14 -0.68 12.61
N PHE A 91 3.38 -0.90 11.56
CA PHE A 91 2.47 -2.04 11.44
C PHE A 91 2.84 -2.91 10.24
N ARG A 92 2.53 -4.21 10.33
CA ARG A 92 3.05 -5.22 9.40
C ARG A 92 2.05 -6.30 9.05
N PHE A 93 2.07 -6.72 7.78
CA PHE A 93 1.36 -7.88 7.26
C PHE A 93 2.36 -8.83 6.60
N LYS A 94 2.23 -10.12 6.84
CA LYS A 94 2.99 -11.14 6.11
C LYS A 94 2.04 -11.91 5.20
N LEU A 95 2.26 -11.84 3.89
CA LEU A 95 1.57 -12.73 2.96
C LEU A 95 2.22 -14.12 3.09
N PRO A 96 1.46 -15.15 3.53
CA PRO A 96 2.04 -16.43 3.90
C PRO A 96 2.51 -17.25 2.70
N ALA A 97 1.85 -17.09 1.56
CA ALA A 97 2.15 -17.80 0.32
C ALA A 97 1.75 -16.96 -0.88
N THR A 98 2.42 -17.20 -2.00
CA THR A 98 2.16 -16.62 -3.31
C THR A 98 2.25 -17.74 -4.33
N SER A 99 1.35 -17.76 -5.29
CA SER A 99 1.35 -18.73 -6.37
C SER A 99 2.51 -18.50 -7.34
N HIS A 100 2.85 -19.53 -8.13
CA HIS A 100 3.84 -19.39 -9.20
C HIS A 100 3.34 -18.50 -10.36
N ASP A 101 2.03 -18.34 -10.50
CA ASP A 101 1.39 -17.48 -11.51
C ASP A 101 1.01 -16.09 -10.96
N PHE A 102 1.66 -15.63 -9.88
CA PHE A 102 1.38 -14.35 -9.26
C PHE A 102 1.40 -13.20 -10.28
N GLU A 103 0.27 -12.49 -10.39
CA GLU A 103 0.07 -11.42 -11.36
C GLU A 103 -0.09 -10.06 -10.68
N VAL A 104 0.44 -9.01 -11.34
CA VAL A 104 0.21 -7.63 -10.91
C VAL A 104 -0.75 -6.94 -11.86
N ASN A 105 -1.88 -6.51 -11.35
CA ASN A 105 -2.84 -5.70 -12.08
C ASN A 105 -2.71 -4.23 -11.65
N TRP A 106 -2.23 -3.38 -12.55
CA TRP A 106 -2.15 -1.93 -12.37
C TRP A 106 -3.35 -1.25 -13.01
N ALA A 107 -4.41 -1.02 -12.22
CA ALA A 107 -5.62 -0.33 -12.68
C ALA A 107 -6.09 -0.88 -14.04
N GLY A 108 -6.37 -2.18 -14.13
CA GLY A 108 -6.81 -2.85 -15.36
C GLY A 108 -5.69 -3.22 -16.35
N ASN A 109 -4.43 -2.86 -16.09
CA ASN A 109 -3.28 -3.22 -16.92
C ASN A 109 -2.55 -4.42 -16.29
N ILE A 110 -2.52 -5.54 -17.01
CA ILE A 110 -2.00 -6.80 -16.51
C ILE A 110 -0.50 -6.88 -16.77
N ILE A 111 0.27 -7.10 -15.70
CA ILE A 111 1.72 -7.26 -15.73
C ILE A 111 2.09 -8.63 -15.16
N SER A 112 2.61 -9.49 -16.04
CA SER A 112 3.15 -10.82 -15.74
C SER A 112 4.66 -10.85 -16.04
N ALA A 113 5.36 -9.76 -15.72
CA ALA A 113 6.82 -9.67 -15.90
C ALA A 113 7.57 -10.63 -14.94
N SER A 114 8.74 -11.08 -15.37
CA SER A 114 9.52 -12.08 -14.63
C SER A 114 10.13 -11.51 -13.34
N ASP A 115 10.72 -10.31 -13.41
CA ASP A 115 11.53 -9.78 -12.32
C ASP A 115 10.92 -8.51 -11.74
N ASN A 116 10.43 -7.58 -12.56
CA ASN A 116 9.95 -6.28 -12.09
C ASN A 116 8.72 -5.79 -12.83
N SER A 117 7.74 -5.27 -12.09
CA SER A 117 6.57 -4.63 -12.71
C SER A 117 6.90 -3.25 -13.26
N VAL A 118 7.45 -2.37 -12.42
CA VAL A 118 7.91 -1.03 -12.79
C VAL A 118 9.23 -0.76 -12.09
N LEU A 119 10.23 -0.33 -12.85
CA LEU A 119 11.57 -0.02 -12.39
C LEU A 119 11.85 1.48 -12.59
N VAL A 120 12.24 2.18 -11.52
CA VAL A 120 12.54 3.62 -11.53
C VAL A 120 13.94 3.87 -11.00
N ASP A 121 14.85 4.35 -11.85
CA ASP A 121 16.30 4.49 -11.54
C ASP A 121 16.82 3.26 -10.75
N ASP A 122 16.68 2.07 -11.33
CA ASP A 122 17.10 0.78 -10.77
C ASP A 122 16.43 0.36 -9.45
N VAL A 123 15.39 1.08 -9.00
CA VAL A 123 14.59 0.70 -7.82
C VAL A 123 13.23 0.24 -8.27
N SER A 124 12.87 -0.99 -7.90
CA SER A 124 11.60 -1.60 -8.25
C SER A 124 10.47 -1.07 -7.37
N ILE A 125 9.32 -0.79 -7.98
CA ILE A 125 8.09 -0.58 -7.21
C ILE A 125 7.57 -1.91 -6.69
N LEU A 126 7.61 -2.94 -7.55
CA LEU A 126 7.46 -4.34 -7.17
C LEU A 126 8.45 -5.19 -7.98
N SER A 127 9.25 -5.97 -7.27
CA SER A 127 10.14 -6.99 -7.78
C SER A 127 9.72 -8.38 -7.30
N PHE A 128 10.03 -9.39 -8.09
CA PHE A 128 9.69 -10.79 -7.86
C PHE A 128 10.96 -11.63 -7.92
N VAL A 129 11.18 -12.42 -6.88
CA VAL A 129 12.23 -13.45 -6.88
C VAL A 129 11.53 -14.80 -6.87
N ARG A 130 11.68 -15.51 -7.99
CA ARG A 130 11.24 -16.90 -8.13
C ARG A 130 12.33 -17.82 -7.60
N THR A 131 11.92 -18.82 -6.84
CA THR A 131 12.77 -19.89 -6.35
C THR A 131 12.81 -21.02 -7.36
N ASP A 132 13.90 -21.80 -7.40
CA ASP A 132 14.01 -22.98 -8.28
C ASP A 132 13.01 -24.09 -7.91
N ASN A 133 12.46 -24.02 -6.71
CA ASN A 133 11.43 -24.90 -6.20
C ASN A 133 10.05 -24.32 -6.47
N GLU A 134 9.25 -24.99 -7.31
CA GLU A 134 7.87 -24.58 -7.65
C GLU A 134 6.91 -24.57 -6.44
N MET A 135 7.27 -25.25 -5.34
CA MET A 135 6.50 -25.26 -4.09
C MET A 135 6.82 -24.07 -3.18
N GLU A 136 7.90 -23.34 -3.45
CA GLU A 136 8.28 -22.17 -2.68
C GLU A 136 7.56 -20.92 -3.19
N PRO A 137 7.15 -20.02 -2.30
CA PRO A 137 6.46 -18.81 -2.70
C PRO A 137 7.43 -17.86 -3.43
N ILE A 138 6.94 -17.23 -4.49
CA ILE A 138 7.55 -16.02 -5.06
C ILE A 138 7.74 -14.98 -3.95
N LEU A 139 8.95 -14.45 -3.83
CA LEU A 139 9.23 -13.36 -2.90
C LEU A 139 8.97 -12.03 -3.59
N ILE A 140 8.06 -11.25 -3.03
CA ILE A 140 7.72 -9.91 -3.49
C ILE A 140 8.46 -8.91 -2.61
N SER A 141 9.13 -7.96 -3.25
CA SER A 141 9.81 -6.83 -2.58
C SER A 141 9.58 -5.54 -3.36
N GLY A 142 9.73 -4.38 -2.73
CA GLY A 142 9.59 -3.09 -3.40
C GLY A 142 8.99 -2.01 -2.50
N GLN A 143 8.78 -0.82 -3.07
CA GLN A 143 8.30 0.33 -2.32
C GLN A 143 7.20 1.09 -3.06
N PHE A 144 6.12 1.37 -2.34
CA PHE A 144 5.15 2.38 -2.74
C PHE A 144 5.45 3.70 -2.04
N ARG A 145 5.60 4.75 -2.85
CA ARG A 145 5.77 6.12 -2.39
C ARG A 145 4.49 6.92 -2.62
N ASP A 146 4.32 8.00 -1.90
CA ASP A 146 3.29 8.99 -2.17
C ASP A 146 3.74 10.01 -3.21
N ARG A 147 2.87 10.99 -3.48
CA ARG A 147 3.12 12.12 -4.39
C ARG A 147 4.26 13.04 -3.96
N TYR A 148 4.72 12.94 -2.72
CA TYR A 148 5.84 13.71 -2.16
C TYR A 148 7.14 12.88 -2.13
N GLY A 149 7.09 11.64 -2.62
CA GLY A 149 8.22 10.71 -2.63
C GLY A 149 8.47 10.02 -1.29
N GLN A 150 7.58 10.18 -0.30
CA GLN A 150 7.68 9.52 1.00
C GLN A 150 7.18 8.08 0.91
N VAL A 151 7.84 7.14 1.59
CA VAL A 151 7.43 5.72 1.57
C VAL A 151 6.13 5.56 2.36
N VAL A 152 5.11 5.02 1.69
CA VAL A 152 3.79 4.69 2.25
C VAL A 152 3.76 3.24 2.69
N CYS A 153 4.30 2.34 1.87
CA CYS A 153 4.40 0.92 2.14
C CYS A 153 5.72 0.39 1.59
N ASP A 154 6.47 -0.30 2.45
CA ASP A 154 7.65 -1.06 2.09
C ASP A 154 7.29 -2.56 2.07
N ILE A 155 7.85 -3.30 1.13
CA ILE A 155 7.65 -4.73 1.00
C ILE A 155 9.03 -5.38 0.96
N SER A 156 9.26 -6.30 1.88
CA SER A 156 10.48 -7.10 1.95
C SER A 156 10.10 -8.57 2.10
N ASP A 157 10.37 -9.36 1.07
CA ASP A 157 10.14 -10.80 1.01
C ASP A 157 8.73 -11.17 1.50
N ASN A 158 7.68 -10.63 0.88
CA ASN A 158 6.26 -10.81 1.25
C ASN A 158 5.84 -10.21 2.60
N ALA A 159 6.71 -9.48 3.30
CA ALA A 159 6.38 -8.70 4.48
C ALA A 159 6.12 -7.23 4.12
N PHE A 160 4.87 -6.81 4.26
CA PHE A 160 4.42 -5.44 4.03
C PHE A 160 4.54 -4.68 5.34
N THR A 161 5.28 -3.57 5.34
CA THR A 161 5.51 -2.71 6.51
C THR A 161 5.15 -1.27 6.18
N SER A 162 4.58 -0.57 7.15
CA SER A 162 4.21 0.84 7.00
C SER A 162 4.34 1.56 8.34
N CYS A 163 4.64 2.85 8.28
CA CYS A 163 4.81 3.71 9.45
C CYS A 163 3.54 4.55 9.68
N ALA A 164 3.08 4.65 10.93
CA ALA A 164 1.89 5.41 11.28
C ALA A 164 2.04 6.92 10.99
N ALA A 165 3.23 7.50 11.20
CA ALA A 165 3.50 8.94 10.99
C ALA A 165 3.18 9.42 9.58
N SER A 166 3.38 8.59 8.56
CA SER A 166 3.21 8.99 7.16
C SER A 166 1.76 8.91 6.68
N LEU A 167 0.82 8.49 7.54
CA LEU A 167 -0.55 8.17 7.16
C LEU A 167 -1.57 9.03 7.90
N GLY A 168 -2.61 9.43 7.19
CA GLY A 168 -3.85 9.96 7.78
C GLY A 168 -4.81 8.86 8.22
N ASP A 169 -4.87 7.74 7.50
CA ASP A 169 -5.68 6.57 7.86
C ASP A 169 -5.17 5.31 7.14
N PHE A 170 -5.34 4.15 7.75
CA PHE A 170 -5.10 2.84 7.15
C PHE A 170 -6.28 1.92 7.40
N LYS A 171 -6.72 1.18 6.37
CA LYS A 171 -7.81 0.20 6.46
C LYS A 171 -7.46 -1.08 5.74
N LEU A 172 -7.79 -2.19 6.39
CA LEU A 172 -7.86 -3.52 5.79
C LEU A 172 -9.31 -4.00 5.89
N VAL A 173 -9.98 -4.17 4.75
CA VAL A 173 -11.34 -4.71 4.67
C VAL A 173 -11.32 -5.92 3.76
N ALA A 174 -11.58 -7.10 4.32
CA ALA A 174 -11.31 -8.39 3.67
C ALA A 174 -9.86 -8.45 3.19
N ASN A 175 -9.63 -8.41 1.88
CA ASN A 175 -8.31 -8.46 1.28
C ASN A 175 -7.87 -7.12 0.65
N ARG A 176 -8.59 -6.03 0.93
CA ARG A 176 -8.35 -4.71 0.36
C ARG A 176 -7.66 -3.80 1.36
N PHE A 177 -6.47 -3.35 1.01
CA PHE A 177 -5.63 -2.42 1.74
C PHE A 177 -5.88 -1.00 1.21
N SER A 178 -5.97 -0.02 2.10
CA SER A 178 -6.16 1.39 1.73
C SER A 178 -5.40 2.30 2.67
N TYR A 179 -4.59 3.17 2.09
CA TYR A 179 -3.71 4.11 2.75
C TYR A 179 -4.13 5.52 2.35
N SER A 180 -4.51 6.33 3.33
CA SER A 180 -4.76 7.76 3.13
C SER A 180 -3.61 8.55 3.70
N LEU A 181 -3.22 9.63 3.02
CA LEU A 181 -2.24 10.60 3.49
C LEU A 181 -2.87 11.55 4.53
N PRO A 182 -2.06 12.29 5.30
CA PRO A 182 -2.55 13.41 6.09
C PRO A 182 -3.40 14.37 5.22
N GLY A 183 -4.57 14.76 5.72
CA GLY A 183 -5.55 15.54 4.96
C GLY A 183 -6.56 14.69 4.16
N GLY A 184 -6.45 13.36 4.19
CA GLY A 184 -7.49 12.45 3.67
C GLY A 184 -7.38 12.11 2.19
N LEU A 185 -6.33 12.57 1.51
CA LEU A 185 -6.04 12.17 0.12
C LEU A 185 -5.66 10.68 0.07
N MET A 186 -6.09 9.96 -0.96
CA MET A 186 -5.66 8.58 -1.15
C MET A 186 -4.17 8.56 -1.54
N GLY A 187 -3.38 7.73 -0.85
CA GLY A 187 -1.97 7.47 -1.19
C GLY A 187 -1.80 6.18 -1.97
N LEU A 188 -2.43 5.10 -1.51
CA LEU A 188 -2.31 3.76 -2.08
C LEU A 188 -3.57 2.94 -1.77
N ALA A 189 -4.05 2.15 -2.72
CA ALA A 189 -5.07 1.15 -2.48
C ALA A 189 -4.86 -0.07 -3.39
N PHE A 190 -4.90 -1.26 -2.80
CA PHE A 190 -4.79 -2.50 -3.55
C PHE A 190 -5.58 -3.63 -2.90
N GLY A 191 -6.08 -4.56 -3.72
CA GLY A 191 -6.50 -5.89 -3.30
C GLY A 191 -5.34 -6.86 -3.35
N LEU A 192 -5.27 -7.79 -2.41
CA LEU A 192 -4.20 -8.80 -2.33
C LEU A 192 -4.78 -10.21 -2.26
N SER A 193 -4.17 -11.15 -2.95
CA SER A 193 -4.42 -12.59 -2.81
C SER A 193 -3.11 -13.35 -2.97
N ASP A 194 -3.14 -14.65 -2.76
CA ASP A 194 -2.05 -15.55 -3.11
C ASP A 194 -1.75 -15.56 -4.62
N HIS A 195 -2.73 -15.28 -5.49
CA HIS A 195 -2.54 -15.22 -6.94
C HIS A 195 -2.13 -13.86 -7.51
N GLY A 196 -2.07 -12.80 -6.70
CA GLY A 196 -1.74 -11.49 -7.26
C GLY A 196 -2.04 -10.29 -6.37
N ILE A 197 -1.62 -9.13 -6.88
CA ILE A 197 -1.92 -7.82 -6.32
C ILE A 197 -2.65 -6.98 -7.36
N ASN A 198 -3.83 -6.48 -6.98
CA ASN A 198 -4.65 -5.60 -7.80
C ASN A 198 -4.56 -4.17 -7.28
N ILE A 199 -3.72 -3.36 -7.90
CA ILE A 199 -3.49 -1.96 -7.56
C ILE A 199 -4.64 -1.13 -8.14
N GLU A 200 -5.55 -0.71 -7.26
CA GLU A 200 -6.73 0.09 -7.61
C GLU A 200 -6.38 1.58 -7.69
N TYR A 201 -5.45 2.01 -6.84
CA TYR A 201 -4.94 3.37 -6.80
C TYR A 201 -3.47 3.37 -6.35
N ALA A 202 -2.63 4.09 -7.07
CA ALA A 202 -1.30 4.46 -6.60
C ALA A 202 -0.88 5.80 -7.22
N TYR A 203 -0.22 6.64 -6.45
CA TYR A 203 0.50 7.79 -6.98
C TYR A 203 1.93 7.76 -6.41
N HIS A 204 2.77 6.96 -7.07
CA HIS A 204 4.17 6.80 -6.72
C HIS A 204 4.99 7.88 -7.41
N VAL A 205 5.80 8.58 -6.62
CA VAL A 205 6.80 9.54 -7.11
C VAL A 205 8.18 9.14 -6.59
N LYS A 206 9.17 9.21 -7.47
CA LYS A 206 10.59 9.17 -7.12
C LYS A 206 11.30 10.13 -8.05
N ASN A 207 12.02 11.11 -7.50
CA ASN A 207 12.65 12.16 -8.30
C ASN A 207 11.59 12.86 -9.18
N ASP A 208 11.88 13.08 -10.45
CA ASP A 208 10.91 13.59 -11.42
C ASP A 208 10.08 12.49 -12.12
N VAL A 209 10.20 11.24 -11.71
CA VAL A 209 9.38 10.13 -12.22
C VAL A 209 8.06 10.04 -11.46
N HIS A 210 6.98 9.83 -12.21
CA HIS A 210 5.68 9.48 -11.67
C HIS A 210 5.15 8.16 -12.23
N VAL A 211 4.48 7.41 -11.37
CA VAL A 211 3.67 6.24 -11.71
C VAL A 211 2.31 6.42 -11.04
N PHE A 212 1.30 6.67 -11.86
CA PHE A 212 -0.06 6.93 -11.43
C PHE A 212 -0.98 5.84 -11.96
N ALA A 213 -1.73 5.20 -11.07
CA ALA A 213 -2.72 4.20 -11.43
C ALA A 213 -4.07 4.54 -10.79
N LYS A 214 -5.13 4.55 -11.59
CA LYS A 214 -6.51 4.75 -11.13
C LYS A 214 -7.52 4.30 -12.18
N GLY A 215 -8.50 3.49 -11.75
CA GLY A 215 -9.56 3.03 -12.66
C GLY A 215 -9.01 2.01 -13.67
N ASP A 216 -8.96 2.39 -14.95
CA ASP A 216 -8.33 1.60 -16.01
C ASP A 216 -7.01 2.21 -16.54
N LEU A 217 -6.57 3.32 -15.94
CA LEU A 217 -5.39 4.08 -16.36
C LEU A 217 -4.17 3.67 -15.55
N LEU A 218 -3.11 3.29 -16.26
CA LEU A 218 -1.72 3.33 -15.78
C LEU A 218 -0.99 4.41 -16.56
N GLN A 219 -0.54 5.46 -15.88
CA GLN A 219 0.26 6.54 -16.43
C GLN A 219 1.65 6.50 -15.82
N VAL A 220 2.68 6.56 -16.66
CA VAL A 220 4.08 6.51 -16.25
C VAL A 220 4.88 7.53 -17.04
N GLY A 221 5.86 8.17 -16.40
CA GLY A 221 6.68 9.14 -17.11
C GLY A 221 7.66 9.88 -16.22
N ASN A 222 8.44 10.75 -16.87
CA ASN A 222 9.33 11.73 -16.27
C ASN A 222 8.99 13.13 -16.82
N LEU A 223 9.82 14.14 -16.58
CA LEU A 223 9.57 15.50 -17.10
C LEU A 223 9.62 15.62 -18.62
N SER A 224 10.26 14.66 -19.30
CA SER A 224 10.46 14.72 -20.75
C SER A 224 9.36 13.98 -21.52
N GLN A 225 8.87 12.87 -20.97
CA GLN A 225 7.93 11.99 -21.64
C GLN A 225 6.96 11.37 -20.65
N THR A 226 5.68 11.29 -21.06
CA THR A 226 4.62 10.59 -20.31
C THR A 226 3.87 9.65 -21.25
N SER A 227 3.66 8.42 -20.79
CA SER A 227 2.90 7.39 -21.51
C SER A 227 1.71 6.94 -20.68
N GLN A 228 0.58 6.69 -21.36
CA GLN A 228 -0.65 6.19 -20.75
C GLN A 228 -1.03 4.83 -21.33
N PHE A 229 -1.46 3.93 -20.46
CA PHE A 229 -1.89 2.58 -20.78
C PHE A 229 -3.28 2.34 -20.24
N HIS A 230 -4.15 1.79 -21.09
CA HIS A 230 -5.46 1.31 -20.70
C HIS A 230 -5.62 -0.14 -21.12
N ARG A 231 -6.04 -1.00 -20.18
CA ARG A 231 -6.38 -2.41 -20.45
C ARG A 231 -5.29 -3.16 -21.22
N SER A 232 -4.04 -2.81 -20.98
CA SER A 232 -2.88 -3.36 -21.69
C SER A 232 -2.31 -4.58 -20.97
N LYS A 233 -1.54 -5.39 -21.69
CA LYS A 233 -0.93 -6.62 -21.18
C LYS A 233 0.57 -6.63 -21.42
N PHE A 234 1.34 -6.96 -20.39
CA PHE A 234 2.79 -7.09 -20.42
C PHE A 234 3.16 -8.50 -20.00
N PHE A 235 3.73 -9.31 -20.91
CA PHE A 235 4.13 -10.68 -20.61
C PHE A 235 5.45 -11.07 -21.27
N ARG A 236 6.08 -12.13 -20.75
CA ARG A 236 7.34 -12.71 -21.25
C ARG A 236 8.48 -11.68 -21.37
N MET A 237 8.61 -10.83 -20.35
CA MET A 237 9.65 -9.80 -20.26
C MET A 237 10.23 -9.74 -18.86
N GLN A 238 11.49 -9.34 -18.74
CA GLN A 238 12.18 -9.20 -17.46
C GLN A 238 11.59 -8.05 -16.64
N HIS A 239 11.44 -6.88 -17.28
CA HIS A 239 10.88 -5.67 -16.70
C HIS A 239 9.67 -5.23 -17.52
N ALA A 240 8.55 -4.89 -16.90
CA ALA A 240 7.40 -4.40 -17.68
C ALA A 240 7.62 -2.98 -18.19
N ILE A 241 7.98 -2.08 -17.28
CA ILE A 241 8.20 -0.67 -17.56
C ILE A 241 9.48 -0.23 -16.85
N ILE A 242 10.39 0.40 -17.59
CA ILE A 242 11.59 1.05 -17.08
C ILE A 242 11.47 2.55 -17.29
N ILE A 243 11.75 3.34 -16.26
CA ILE A 243 11.69 4.80 -16.30
C ILE A 243 12.96 5.36 -15.65
N GLU A 244 13.62 6.27 -16.35
CA GLU A 244 14.78 7.00 -15.84
C GLU A 244 14.40 8.43 -15.48
N SER A 245 14.87 8.89 -14.33
CA SER A 245 14.74 10.27 -13.90
C SER A 245 15.59 11.20 -14.77
N CYS A 246 15.06 12.39 -15.07
CA CYS A 246 15.83 13.50 -15.64
C CYS A 246 16.51 14.34 -14.56
N THR A 247 15.95 14.36 -13.35
CA THR A 247 16.50 15.11 -12.21
C THR A 247 16.01 14.56 -10.88
N ASP A 248 16.87 14.61 -9.88
CA ASP A 248 16.59 14.29 -8.47
C ASP A 248 15.94 15.43 -7.67
N LYS A 249 15.65 16.57 -8.32
CA LYS A 249 15.18 17.81 -7.69
C LYS A 249 13.81 18.22 -8.23
N PHE A 250 12.83 17.34 -8.11
CA PHE A 250 11.45 17.62 -8.50
C PHE A 250 10.46 17.06 -7.48
N THR A 251 9.34 17.76 -7.31
CA THR A 251 8.22 17.31 -6.47
C THR A 251 6.91 17.52 -7.24
N TYR A 252 6.00 16.55 -7.12
CA TYR A 252 4.66 16.61 -7.72
C TYR A 252 3.62 17.21 -6.77
N ASP A 253 4.05 18.00 -5.80
CA ASP A 253 3.15 18.76 -4.94
C ASP A 253 2.29 19.73 -5.78
N GLY A 254 0.98 19.75 -5.51
CA GLY A 254 -0.01 20.50 -6.29
C GLY A 254 -0.24 20.04 -7.74
N VAL A 255 0.55 19.11 -8.29
CA VAL A 255 0.40 18.64 -9.67
C VAL A 255 -0.75 17.64 -9.78
N ASP A 256 -1.65 17.87 -10.74
CA ASP A 256 -2.67 16.90 -11.15
C ASP A 256 -2.10 16.03 -12.29
N PRO A 257 -1.94 14.70 -12.09
CA PRO A 257 -1.49 13.79 -13.13
C PRO A 257 -2.27 13.89 -14.45
N ALA A 258 -3.55 14.24 -14.40
CA ALA A 258 -4.40 14.37 -15.58
C ALA A 258 -4.02 15.57 -16.47
N THR A 259 -3.23 16.52 -15.95
CA THR A 259 -2.77 17.72 -16.67
C THR A 259 -1.40 17.53 -17.32
N LEU A 260 -0.71 16.41 -17.06
CA LEU A 260 0.61 16.15 -17.61
C LEU A 260 0.52 15.91 -19.13
N ARG A 261 1.50 16.45 -19.86
CA ARG A 261 1.56 16.32 -21.32
C ARG A 261 1.85 14.87 -21.70
N VAL A 262 0.83 14.20 -22.25
CA VAL A 262 0.94 12.82 -22.71
C VAL A 262 1.63 12.77 -24.08
N SER A 263 2.72 12.01 -24.15
CA SER A 263 3.48 11.76 -25.37
C SER A 263 2.95 10.56 -26.16
N GLY A 264 2.35 9.58 -25.47
CA GLY A 264 1.77 8.40 -26.09
C GLY A 264 0.63 7.80 -25.27
N ARG A 265 -0.40 7.30 -25.96
CA ARG A 265 -1.55 6.61 -25.35
C ARG A 265 -1.76 5.27 -26.03
N MET A 266 -1.87 4.23 -25.22
CA MET A 266 -1.97 2.83 -25.65
C MET A 266 -3.23 2.23 -25.04
N GLU A 267 -4.06 1.62 -25.89
CA GLU A 267 -5.34 1.03 -25.48
C GLU A 267 -5.40 -0.43 -25.96
N GLY A 268 -5.69 -1.35 -25.04
CA GLY A 268 -5.76 -2.78 -25.35
C GLY A 268 -4.45 -3.37 -25.92
N SER A 269 -3.33 -2.70 -25.67
CA SER A 269 -2.04 -3.04 -26.28
C SER A 269 -1.41 -4.23 -25.59
N THR A 270 -0.65 -5.01 -26.36
CA THR A 270 0.06 -6.18 -25.88
C THR A 270 1.55 -5.98 -26.11
N PHE A 271 2.33 -6.15 -25.03
CA PHE A 271 3.78 -6.02 -25.03
C PHE A 271 4.41 -7.38 -24.72
N GLU A 272 5.39 -7.76 -25.55
CA GLU A 272 6.20 -8.97 -25.42
C GLU A 272 7.64 -8.62 -25.83
N GLY A 273 8.63 -9.11 -25.09
CA GLY A 273 10.03 -8.84 -25.41
C GLY A 273 10.97 -9.32 -24.30
N ARG A 274 12.24 -9.58 -24.60
CA ARG A 274 13.14 -10.24 -23.63
C ARG A 274 13.51 -9.38 -22.42
N TYR A 275 13.65 -8.06 -22.60
CA TYR A 275 14.17 -7.16 -21.57
C TYR A 275 13.08 -6.27 -20.98
N ALA A 276 12.63 -5.26 -21.71
CA ALA A 276 11.60 -4.32 -21.28
C ALA A 276 10.42 -4.25 -22.26
N GLY A 277 9.19 -4.14 -21.75
CA GLY A 277 8.02 -3.83 -22.57
C GLY A 277 8.00 -2.36 -23.01
N ILE A 278 8.35 -1.47 -22.08
CA ILE A 278 8.48 -0.03 -22.30
C ILE A 278 9.72 0.49 -21.58
N HIS A 279 10.48 1.36 -22.23
CA HIS A 279 11.60 2.07 -21.64
C HIS A 279 11.45 3.57 -21.92
N ILE A 280 11.31 4.37 -20.86
CA ILE A 280 11.31 5.82 -20.91
C ILE A 280 12.69 6.29 -20.45
N GLU A 281 13.50 6.72 -21.42
CA GLU A 281 14.87 7.17 -21.19
C GLU A 281 14.92 8.56 -20.54
N ARG A 282 16.06 8.86 -19.92
CA ARG A 282 16.41 10.21 -19.48
C ARG A 282 16.43 11.17 -20.68
N GLY A 283 15.56 12.18 -20.67
CA GLY A 283 15.58 13.22 -21.70
C GLY A 283 16.87 14.04 -21.68
N SER A 284 17.40 14.34 -22.86
CA SER A 284 18.55 15.25 -22.99
C SER A 284 18.13 16.65 -22.52
N ARG A 285 18.86 17.22 -21.54
CA ARG A 285 18.64 18.60 -21.08
C ARG A 285 18.84 19.55 -22.26
N THR A 286 17.77 20.08 -22.84
CA THR A 286 17.90 21.33 -23.58
C THR A 286 18.22 22.38 -22.52
N ARG A 287 19.45 22.92 -22.52
CA ARG A 287 19.80 24.08 -21.69
C ARG A 287 18.81 25.19 -22.04
N ILE A 288 17.81 25.42 -21.20
CA ILE A 288 17.14 26.71 -21.15
C ILE A 288 18.12 27.62 -20.41
N SER A 289 19.01 28.26 -21.16
CA SER A 289 19.72 29.44 -20.67
C SER A 289 18.66 30.52 -20.45
N LEU A 290 18.34 30.78 -19.19
CA LEU A 290 17.64 32.01 -18.81
C LEU A 290 18.61 33.16 -19.11
N GLY A 291 18.32 33.90 -20.18
CA GLY A 291 18.85 35.24 -20.43
C GLY A 291 17.89 36.28 -19.89
#